data_AF-A0A642V8N9-F1
#
_entry.id   AF-A0A642V8N9-F1
#
_cell.length_a   1.000
_cell.length_b   1.000
_cell.length_c   1.000
_cell.angle_alpha   90.00
_cell.angle_beta   90.00
_cell.angle_gamma   90.00
#
_symmetry.space_group_name_H-M   'P 1'
#
loop_
_entity.id
_entity.type
_entity.pdbx_description
1 polymer ?
#
loop_
_entity_poly.entity_id
_entity_poly.type
_entity_poly.pdbx_seq_one_letter_code
_entity_poly.pdbx_strand_id
1 'polypeptide(L)'
;MERPLEDILSLRSSGIQLQSATDYRGYRHRAAKQLARSRRKLKIQVRPSKGSKKSGKPKEVSSEEVANDPQYADVLVYSAERSWAHAMEGKAIIETNTGSLSSRKKHVVSKLAKAYKYTTQLVDALDSGDASFYSANTKLELYGYHAMIEGALRFEQHNWQKTIKAYSIARVILDIFQQQSELMKDSISATVDPALSYAIYQSERSRSADIPTLAKETVSKHDQPVVNLIKEVDSAALEYTTSNLNPSARLGEINWRGHSAKVGDPDLASCIIAARENDDQLEKSGKKKVTAFDDVLQGWQEALDMVRENIEEIEASPEKASVHDTNTQQQYIILTYISYNLLFRRIERDMLLINDLQSGTAKTVKKKLEQNRDIIRIYDTILQSTSQLVNLPGVNQDDDLFSSLETMDLYFKIKRTSIVAASYGTSGDRITSLALLNHAQKQYASHITSITVDLPNSLVKQSHVSKATEQLQQDISRAHGLAVLAKESESQASKNSSDAVADSLLSYPRGKPETVLKNLVNFTPPLKPAPVKPVYFDIAFNFIDYSDGDKAAVQQTEEQQQSQKKSGGLLGSLLGRR
;
A
#
# COMPACT_ATOMS: atom_id res chain seq x y z
N MET A 1 -24.68 22.89 38.89
CA MET A 1 -24.80 22.43 37.48
C MET A 1 -25.54 21.10 37.46
N GLU A 2 -26.43 20.84 36.51
CA GLU A 2 -27.14 19.53 36.41
C GLU A 2 -26.24 18.48 35.73
N ARG A 3 -25.46 18.89 34.73
CA ARG A 3 -24.43 18.10 34.02
C ARG A 3 -23.09 18.82 34.05
N PRO A 4 -22.33 18.72 35.15
CA PRO A 4 -21.15 19.53 35.37
C PRO A 4 -20.07 19.33 34.29
N LEU A 5 -19.88 18.14 33.75
CA LEU A 5 -18.79 17.89 32.80
C LEU A 5 -19.15 18.38 31.39
N GLU A 6 -20.40 18.17 30.95
CA GLU A 6 -20.92 18.73 29.69
C GLU A 6 -20.96 20.26 29.74
N ASP A 7 -21.39 20.85 30.86
CA ASP A 7 -21.37 22.30 31.09
C ASP A 7 -19.94 22.87 31.02
N ILE A 8 -18.95 22.17 31.56
CA ILE A 8 -17.53 22.61 31.46
C ILE A 8 -17.02 22.52 30.03
N LEU A 9 -17.26 21.41 29.33
CA LEU A 9 -16.81 21.23 27.95
C LEU A 9 -17.49 22.22 27.00
N SER A 10 -18.78 22.47 27.19
CA SER A 10 -19.50 23.52 26.45
C SER A 10 -18.98 24.92 26.80
N LEU A 11 -18.56 25.19 28.03
CA LEU A 11 -17.90 26.45 28.39
C LEU A 11 -16.53 26.61 27.74
N ARG A 12 -15.81 25.51 27.49
CA ARG A 12 -14.54 25.49 26.77
C ARG A 12 -14.73 25.72 25.27
N SER A 13 -15.81 25.21 24.67
CA SER A 13 -16.11 25.36 23.23
C SER A 13 -16.93 26.61 22.88
N SER A 14 -17.74 27.13 23.81
CA SER A 14 -18.61 28.29 23.56
C SER A 14 -17.79 29.57 23.36
N GLY A 15 -17.68 29.98 22.09
CA GLY A 15 -17.24 31.30 21.67
C GLY A 15 -15.93 31.33 20.87
N ILE A 16 -14.91 30.57 21.27
CA ILE A 16 -13.61 30.47 20.58
C ILE A 16 -13.02 29.09 20.90
N GLN A 17 -12.65 28.31 19.89
CA GLN A 17 -11.90 27.08 20.09
C GLN A 17 -10.57 27.42 20.78
N LEU A 18 -10.33 26.86 21.96
CA LEU A 18 -9.17 27.22 22.78
C LEU A 18 -7.87 26.72 22.14
N GLN A 19 -7.28 27.53 21.27
CA GLN A 19 -6.05 27.18 20.56
C GLN A 19 -4.89 28.08 20.97
N SER A 20 -5.12 29.38 21.18
CA SER A 20 -4.06 30.33 21.49
C SER A 20 -4.00 30.73 22.97
N ALA A 21 -2.84 31.23 23.41
CA ALA A 21 -2.66 31.76 24.77
C ALA A 21 -3.65 32.88 25.12
N THR A 22 -4.05 33.70 24.13
CA THR A 22 -5.06 34.76 24.31
C THR A 22 -6.45 34.20 24.57
N ASP A 23 -6.81 33.07 23.94
CA ASP A 23 -8.10 32.42 24.13
C ASP A 23 -8.21 31.82 25.52
N TYR A 24 -7.16 31.13 25.97
CA TYR A 24 -7.06 30.60 27.33
C TYR A 24 -7.14 31.72 28.38
N ARG A 25 -6.52 32.87 28.12
CA ARG A 25 -6.64 34.04 28.99
C ARG A 25 -8.07 34.59 29.03
N GLY A 26 -8.73 34.68 27.88
CA GLY A 26 -10.15 35.07 27.78
C GLY A 26 -11.05 34.14 28.57
N TYR A 27 -10.86 32.82 28.41
CA TYR A 27 -11.59 31.80 29.16
C TYR A 27 -11.32 31.88 30.67
N ARG A 28 -10.07 32.05 31.08
CA ARG A 28 -9.70 32.27 32.49
C ARG A 28 -10.46 33.45 33.10
N HIS A 29 -10.61 34.55 32.36
CA HIS A 29 -11.39 35.71 32.82
C HIS A 29 -12.89 35.39 32.93
N ARG A 30 -13.46 34.61 32.00
CA ARG A 30 -14.86 34.14 32.07
C ARG A 30 -15.08 33.24 33.29
N ALA A 31 -14.23 32.24 33.50
CA ALA A 31 -14.26 31.37 34.68
C ALA A 31 -14.10 32.16 35.98
N ALA A 32 -13.24 33.19 36.02
CA ALA A 32 -13.11 34.06 37.18
C ALA A 32 -14.38 34.89 37.45
N LYS A 33 -15.08 35.35 36.41
CA LYS A 33 -16.37 36.06 36.54
C LYS A 33 -17.46 35.12 37.05
N GLN A 34 -17.55 33.90 36.50
CA GLN A 34 -18.46 32.84 36.93
C GLN A 34 -18.23 32.52 38.43
N LEU A 35 -16.99 32.25 38.81
CA LEU A 35 -16.60 32.02 40.21
C LEU A 35 -17.00 33.19 41.13
N ALA A 36 -16.81 34.43 40.68
CA ALA A 36 -17.20 35.60 41.44
C ALA A 36 -18.72 35.73 41.60
N ARG A 37 -19.51 35.33 40.60
CA ARG A 37 -20.98 35.28 40.66
C ARG A 37 -21.46 34.20 41.61
N SER A 38 -20.94 32.97 41.51
CA SER A 38 -21.30 31.86 42.42
C SER A 38 -20.99 32.20 43.87
N ARG A 39 -19.82 32.81 44.14
CA ARG A 39 -19.46 33.29 45.49
C ARG A 39 -20.36 34.43 46.00
N ARG A 40 -20.91 35.28 45.13
CA ARG A 40 -21.90 36.29 45.54
C ARG A 40 -23.22 35.64 45.90
N LYS A 41 -23.69 34.71 45.08
CA LYS A 41 -24.94 33.98 45.27
C LYS A 41 -24.96 33.27 46.63
N LEU A 42 -23.84 32.63 46.98
CA LEU A 42 -23.65 31.92 48.25
C LEU A 42 -23.14 32.79 49.41
N LYS A 43 -22.99 34.11 49.20
CA LYS A 43 -22.48 35.07 50.21
C LYS A 43 -21.12 34.69 50.83
N ILE A 44 -20.29 33.92 50.12
CA ILE A 44 -18.93 33.49 50.54
C ILE A 44 -17.91 34.64 50.37
N GLN A 45 -18.32 35.78 49.80
CA GLN A 45 -17.41 36.89 49.52
C GLN A 45 -16.79 37.48 50.79
N VAL A 46 -15.48 37.34 50.93
CA VAL A 46 -14.69 38.14 51.86
C VAL A 46 -14.50 39.52 51.22
N ARG A 47 -15.36 40.49 51.54
CA ARG A 47 -15.04 41.89 51.30
C ARG A 47 -14.10 42.34 52.41
N PRO A 48 -12.92 42.91 52.10
CA PRO A 48 -12.16 43.59 53.13
C PRO A 48 -13.01 44.74 53.67
N SER A 49 -13.12 44.85 54.99
CA SER A 49 -13.69 46.04 55.62
C SER A 49 -12.87 47.26 55.22
N LYS A 50 -13.53 48.39 54.95
CA LYS A 50 -12.89 49.64 54.52
C LYS A 50 -11.83 50.03 55.57
N GLY A 51 -10.54 49.93 55.21
CA GLY A 51 -9.40 50.27 56.08
C GLY A 51 -8.63 49.09 56.69
N SER A 52 -9.05 47.84 56.52
CA SER A 52 -8.30 46.66 56.97
C SER A 52 -7.34 46.14 55.89
N LYS A 53 -6.06 45.89 56.24
CA LYS A 53 -5.15 45.08 55.41
C LYS A 53 -5.83 43.75 55.12
N LYS A 54 -5.84 43.32 53.83
CA LYS A 54 -6.47 42.08 53.31
C LYS A 54 -6.56 40.99 54.40
N SER A 55 -7.71 40.90 55.06
CA SER A 55 -7.93 39.92 56.10
C SER A 55 -8.10 38.54 55.46
N GLY A 56 -7.19 37.64 55.81
CA GLY A 56 -7.36 36.19 55.69
C GLY A 56 -7.34 35.58 54.29
N LYS A 57 -6.91 34.32 54.22
CA LYS A 57 -7.18 33.46 53.06
C LYS A 57 -8.70 33.43 52.83
N PRO A 58 -9.18 33.43 51.57
CA PRO A 58 -10.62 33.30 51.30
C PRO A 58 -11.17 32.06 52.01
N LYS A 59 -12.39 32.12 52.56
CA LYS A 59 -13.06 30.98 53.21
C LYS A 59 -12.93 29.75 52.31
N GLU A 60 -12.25 28.72 52.82
CA GLU A 60 -12.17 27.43 52.14
C GLU A 60 -13.53 26.75 52.28
N VAL A 61 -14.03 26.16 51.19
CA VAL A 61 -15.31 25.45 51.19
C VAL A 61 -15.10 24.14 51.95
N SER A 62 -15.92 23.88 52.97
CA SER A 62 -15.86 22.63 53.73
C SER A 62 -16.53 21.49 52.96
N SER A 63 -16.11 20.25 53.18
CA SER A 63 -16.73 19.05 52.58
C SER A 63 -18.22 18.93 52.95
N GLU A 64 -18.59 19.32 54.16
CA GLU A 64 -19.98 19.34 54.65
C GLU A 64 -20.86 20.35 53.90
N GLU A 65 -20.31 21.49 53.47
CA GLU A 65 -21.07 22.51 52.72
C GLU A 65 -21.39 22.04 51.29
N VAL A 66 -20.53 21.19 50.70
CA VAL A 66 -20.70 20.62 49.36
C VAL A 66 -21.75 19.51 49.33
N ALA A 67 -21.88 18.75 50.42
CA ALA A 67 -22.89 17.71 50.56
C ALA A 67 -24.31 18.31 50.66
N ASN A 68 -24.45 19.49 51.28
CA ASN A 68 -25.73 20.13 51.54
C ASN A 68 -26.29 20.97 50.38
N ASP A 69 -25.44 21.63 49.57
CA ASP A 69 -25.89 22.44 48.43
C ASP A 69 -24.96 22.28 47.20
N PRO A 70 -25.50 21.84 46.03
CA PRO A 70 -24.71 21.63 44.80
C PRO A 70 -24.04 22.89 44.25
N GLN A 71 -24.49 24.08 44.67
CA GLN A 71 -23.85 25.33 44.26
C GLN A 71 -22.44 25.49 44.84
N TYR A 72 -22.13 24.84 45.97
CA TYR A 72 -20.77 24.83 46.52
C TYR A 72 -19.83 23.96 45.68
N ALA A 73 -20.32 22.87 45.09
CA ALA A 73 -19.55 22.09 44.11
C ALA A 73 -19.20 22.96 42.88
N ASP A 74 -20.16 23.75 42.37
CA ASP A 74 -19.90 24.67 41.26
C ASP A 74 -18.76 25.66 41.57
N VAL A 75 -18.64 26.14 42.83
CA VAL A 75 -17.55 27.03 43.26
C VAL A 75 -16.19 26.33 43.18
N LEU A 76 -16.11 25.05 43.54
CA LEU A 76 -14.88 24.25 43.44
C LEU A 76 -14.53 23.97 41.98
N VAL A 77 -15.50 23.59 41.16
CA VAL A 77 -15.34 23.39 39.72
C VAL A 77 -14.83 24.66 39.03
N TYR A 78 -15.48 25.81 39.21
CA TYR A 78 -15.00 27.06 38.61
C TYR A 78 -13.62 27.51 39.17
N SER A 79 -13.29 27.13 40.40
CA SER A 79 -11.95 27.38 40.98
C SER A 79 -10.87 26.51 40.33
N ALA A 80 -11.20 25.25 40.03
CA ALA A 80 -10.36 24.32 39.28
C ALA A 80 -10.19 24.80 37.83
N GLU A 81 -11.27 25.09 37.10
CA GLU A 81 -11.24 25.56 35.71
C GLU A 81 -10.41 26.84 35.53
N ARG A 82 -10.56 27.81 36.43
CA ARG A 82 -9.74 29.03 36.38
C ARG A 82 -8.25 28.72 36.53
N SER A 83 -7.91 27.73 37.35
CA SER A 83 -6.51 27.34 37.59
C SER A 83 -5.96 26.50 36.42
N TRP A 84 -6.78 25.60 35.87
CA TRP A 84 -6.48 24.84 34.66
C TRP A 84 -6.28 25.74 33.43
N ALA A 85 -7.18 26.69 33.19
CA ALA A 85 -7.05 27.66 32.10
C ALA A 85 -5.75 28.48 32.19
N HIS A 86 -5.29 28.80 33.41
CA HIS A 86 -4.03 29.49 33.61
C HIS A 86 -2.81 28.59 33.34
N ALA A 87 -2.91 27.30 33.64
CA ALA A 87 -1.89 26.34 33.25
C ALA A 87 -1.79 26.22 31.73
N MET A 88 -2.93 26.08 31.04
CA MET A 88 -2.98 25.97 29.57
C MET A 88 -2.52 27.25 28.86
N GLU A 89 -2.86 28.44 29.39
CA GLU A 89 -2.26 29.72 28.94
C GLU A 89 -0.73 29.67 29.04
N GLY A 90 -0.19 29.15 30.15
CA GLY A 90 1.25 28.96 30.33
C GLY A 90 1.86 27.98 29.33
N LYS A 91 1.15 26.89 29.02
CA LYS A 91 1.55 25.86 28.06
C LYS A 91 1.59 26.39 26.63
N ALA A 92 0.54 27.09 26.18
CA ALA A 92 0.51 27.72 24.86
C ALA A 92 1.66 28.75 24.69
N ILE A 93 1.99 29.51 25.74
CA ILE A 93 3.12 30.46 25.70
C ILE A 93 4.47 29.75 25.60
N ILE A 94 4.60 28.59 26.25
CA ILE A 94 5.79 27.72 26.21
C ILE A 94 6.00 27.18 24.79
N GLU A 95 4.93 26.79 24.11
CA GLU A 95 4.99 26.29 22.73
C GLU A 95 5.45 27.37 21.75
N THR A 96 5.11 28.65 21.99
CA THR A 96 5.50 29.77 21.10
C THR A 96 6.86 30.40 21.42
N ASN A 97 7.43 30.22 22.62
CA ASN A 97 8.65 30.91 23.05
C ASN A 97 9.78 29.95 23.43
N THR A 98 10.95 30.11 22.82
CA THR A 98 12.15 29.27 23.02
C THR A 98 13.04 29.69 24.20
N GLY A 99 12.64 30.72 24.98
CA GLY A 99 13.40 31.27 26.12
C GLY A 99 13.44 30.36 27.36
N SER A 100 13.78 30.89 28.55
CA SER A 100 13.90 30.08 29.80
C SER A 100 12.59 29.39 30.20
N LEU A 101 12.43 28.13 29.75
CA LEU A 101 11.21 27.32 29.86
C LEU A 101 11.01 26.70 31.25
N SER A 102 12.08 26.50 32.03
CA SER A 102 12.02 25.70 33.27
C SER A 102 11.16 26.34 34.36
N SER A 103 11.28 27.66 34.59
CA SER A 103 10.45 28.38 35.56
C SER A 103 8.97 28.37 35.17
N ARG A 104 8.69 28.48 33.87
CA ARG A 104 7.31 28.49 33.35
C ARG A 104 6.67 27.10 33.38
N LYS A 105 7.43 26.04 33.07
CA LYS A 105 7.01 24.64 33.27
C LYS A 105 6.63 24.37 34.74
N LYS A 106 7.47 24.81 35.69
CA LYS A 106 7.14 24.73 37.13
C LYS A 106 5.86 25.50 37.48
N HIS A 107 5.64 26.66 36.85
CA HIS A 107 4.40 27.42 37.03
C HIS A 107 3.17 26.65 36.53
N VAL A 108 3.24 26.04 35.35
CA VAL A 108 2.16 25.20 34.79
C VAL A 108 1.82 24.07 35.74
N VAL A 109 2.82 23.30 36.18
CA VAL A 109 2.63 22.20 37.16
C VAL A 109 2.03 22.73 38.47
N SER A 110 2.47 23.88 38.97
CA SER A 110 1.90 24.48 40.19
C SER A 110 0.43 24.89 40.03
N LYS A 111 0.03 25.38 38.85
CA LYS A 111 -1.38 25.74 38.57
C LYS A 111 -2.26 24.50 38.39
N LEU A 112 -1.77 23.46 37.74
CA LEU A 112 -2.47 22.17 37.66
C LEU A 112 -2.59 21.49 39.03
N ALA A 113 -1.53 21.53 39.86
CA ALA A 113 -1.58 20.99 41.22
C ALA A 113 -2.63 21.71 42.09
N LYS A 114 -2.80 23.02 41.86
CA LYS A 114 -3.86 23.81 42.50
C LYS A 114 -5.25 23.43 41.99
N ALA A 115 -5.42 23.19 40.69
CA ALA A 115 -6.67 22.71 40.12
C ALA A 115 -7.03 21.33 40.70
N TYR A 116 -6.06 20.41 40.71
CA TYR A 116 -6.17 19.09 41.30
C TYR A 116 -6.62 19.15 42.76
N LYS A 117 -6.00 20.00 43.60
CA LYS A 117 -6.43 20.18 44.99
C LYS A 117 -7.91 20.54 45.13
N TYR A 118 -8.46 21.40 44.27
CA TYR A 118 -9.88 21.75 44.31
C TYR A 118 -10.77 20.59 43.87
N THR A 119 -10.36 19.81 42.87
CA THR A 119 -11.10 18.62 42.43
C THR A 119 -11.04 17.47 43.43
N THR A 120 -9.91 17.29 44.13
CA THR A 120 -9.78 16.30 45.21
C THR A 120 -10.69 16.67 46.38
N GLN A 121 -10.71 17.95 46.79
CA GLN A 121 -11.66 18.43 47.81
C GLN A 121 -13.12 18.18 47.41
N LEU A 122 -13.44 18.25 46.12
CA LEU A 122 -14.78 17.96 45.62
C LEU A 122 -15.09 16.46 45.67
N VAL A 123 -14.17 15.60 45.25
CA VAL A 123 -14.32 14.15 45.30
C VAL A 123 -14.39 13.64 46.74
N ASP A 124 -13.49 14.09 47.62
CA ASP A 124 -13.50 13.74 49.04
C ASP A 124 -14.83 14.11 49.70
N ALA A 125 -15.45 15.23 49.29
CA ALA A 125 -16.75 15.65 49.79
C ALA A 125 -17.92 14.79 49.25
N LEU A 126 -17.81 14.27 48.04
CA LEU A 126 -18.78 13.34 47.46
C LEU A 126 -18.71 11.95 48.09
N ASP A 127 -17.51 11.51 48.48
CA ASP A 127 -17.26 10.22 49.15
C ASP A 127 -17.62 10.24 50.64
N SER A 128 -17.44 11.38 51.33
CA SER A 128 -17.68 11.51 52.78
C SER A 128 -19.09 11.99 53.17
N GLY A 129 -19.82 12.62 52.26
CA GLY A 129 -21.17 13.12 52.52
C GLY A 129 -22.26 12.13 52.15
N ASP A 130 -23.40 12.17 52.87
CA ASP A 130 -24.67 11.61 52.43
C ASP A 130 -25.16 12.39 51.19
N ALA A 131 -24.56 12.10 50.05
CA ALA A 131 -24.74 12.83 48.79
C ALA A 131 -26.07 12.42 48.11
N SER A 132 -27.20 12.61 48.79
CA SER A 132 -28.56 12.31 48.31
C SER A 132 -29.01 13.25 47.19
N PHE A 133 -28.43 14.46 47.10
CA PHE A 133 -28.76 15.45 46.08
C PHE A 133 -28.10 15.19 44.71
N TYR A 134 -27.05 14.37 44.67
CA TYR A 134 -26.31 14.09 43.44
C TYR A 134 -26.76 12.76 42.84
N SER A 135 -27.25 12.81 41.60
CA SER A 135 -27.49 11.60 40.81
C SER A 135 -26.18 10.83 40.57
N ALA A 136 -26.27 9.51 40.42
CA ALA A 136 -25.11 8.67 40.10
C ALA A 136 -24.36 9.18 38.85
N ASN A 137 -25.09 9.62 37.82
CA ASN A 137 -24.50 10.21 36.60
C ASN A 137 -23.72 11.50 36.91
N THR A 138 -24.28 12.38 37.72
CA THR A 138 -23.62 13.64 38.11
C THR A 138 -22.36 13.39 38.93
N LYS A 139 -22.37 12.38 39.82
CA LYS A 139 -21.17 11.95 40.54
C LYS A 139 -20.11 11.43 39.56
N LEU A 140 -20.51 10.56 38.63
CA LEU A 140 -19.63 9.96 37.63
C LEU A 140 -18.99 11.04 36.72
N GLU A 141 -19.75 12.05 36.29
CA GLU A 141 -19.22 13.21 35.57
C GLU A 141 -18.17 13.99 36.39
N LEU A 142 -18.41 14.21 37.68
CA LEU A 142 -17.47 14.91 38.55
C LEU A 142 -16.17 14.10 38.76
N TYR A 143 -16.28 12.76 38.86
CA TYR A 143 -15.10 11.87 38.87
C TYR A 143 -14.35 11.91 37.54
N GLY A 144 -15.06 11.92 36.40
CA GLY A 144 -14.45 12.08 35.08
C GLY A 144 -13.66 13.37 34.97
N TYR A 145 -14.23 14.48 35.47
CA TYR A 145 -13.56 15.77 35.50
C TYR A 145 -12.31 15.75 36.38
N HIS A 146 -12.41 15.16 37.57
CA HIS A 146 -11.27 14.98 38.47
C HIS A 146 -10.15 14.18 37.80
N ALA A 147 -10.50 13.05 37.16
CA ALA A 147 -9.57 12.18 36.46
C ALA A 147 -8.86 12.89 35.28
N MET A 148 -9.57 13.74 34.52
CA MET A 148 -8.97 14.56 33.47
C MET A 148 -7.94 15.57 34.02
N ILE A 149 -8.25 16.24 35.15
CA ILE A 149 -7.34 17.19 35.79
C ILE A 149 -6.14 16.48 36.42
N GLU A 150 -6.35 15.32 37.04
CA GLU A 150 -5.25 14.49 37.54
C GLU A 150 -4.35 14.02 36.40
N GLY A 151 -4.92 13.48 35.33
CA GLY A 151 -4.18 13.04 34.14
C GLY A 151 -3.31 14.16 33.57
N ALA A 152 -3.87 15.36 33.41
CA ALA A 152 -3.12 16.53 32.93
C ALA A 152 -1.96 16.92 33.86
N LEU A 153 -2.17 16.86 35.19
CA LEU A 153 -1.11 17.14 36.17
C LEU A 153 0.01 16.10 36.09
N ARG A 154 -0.33 14.81 36.07
CA ARG A 154 0.64 13.70 36.06
C ARG A 154 1.43 13.65 34.77
N PHE A 155 0.79 13.98 33.64
CA PHE A 155 1.41 14.08 32.33
C PHE A 155 2.51 15.15 32.33
N GLU A 156 2.21 16.35 32.82
CA GLU A 156 3.19 17.45 32.93
C GLU A 156 4.29 17.17 33.99
N GLN A 157 4.06 16.25 34.92
CA GLN A 157 5.06 15.75 35.87
C GLN A 157 5.94 14.62 35.30
N HIS A 158 5.68 14.16 34.07
CA HIS A 158 6.32 12.98 33.46
C HIS A 158 6.13 11.69 34.27
N ASN A 159 5.06 11.59 35.05
CA ASN A 159 4.73 10.36 35.77
C ASN A 159 3.75 9.52 34.93
N TRP A 160 4.31 8.71 34.02
CA TRP A 160 3.53 7.97 33.02
C TRP A 160 2.58 6.95 33.65
N GLN A 161 3.01 6.20 34.66
CA GLN A 161 2.17 5.18 35.31
C GLN A 161 0.91 5.78 35.95
N LYS A 162 1.02 6.91 36.64
CA LYS A 162 -0.16 7.58 37.23
C LYS A 162 -1.02 8.26 36.16
N THR A 163 -0.40 8.75 35.11
CA THR A 163 -1.09 9.33 33.95
C THR A 163 -1.99 8.29 33.27
N ILE A 164 -1.48 7.09 33.01
CA ILE A 164 -2.24 5.98 32.42
C ILE A 164 -3.45 5.63 33.28
N LYS A 165 -3.29 5.56 34.60
CA LYS A 165 -4.41 5.31 35.53
C LYS A 165 -5.48 6.41 35.51
N ALA A 166 -5.07 7.67 35.61
CA ALA A 166 -6.02 8.78 35.65
C ALA A 166 -6.74 8.95 34.30
N TYR A 167 -6.02 8.90 33.17
CA TYR A 167 -6.64 9.03 31.86
C TYR A 167 -7.42 7.80 31.42
N SER A 168 -7.09 6.58 31.86
CA SER A 168 -7.94 5.41 31.61
C SER A 168 -9.29 5.52 32.31
N ILE A 169 -9.31 5.98 33.57
CA ILE A 169 -10.57 6.28 34.29
C ILE A 169 -11.36 7.34 33.52
N ALA A 170 -10.70 8.44 33.12
CA ALA A 170 -11.36 9.47 32.32
C ALA A 170 -11.90 8.92 31.00
N ARG A 171 -11.13 8.07 30.30
CA ARG A 171 -11.51 7.49 29.01
C ARG A 171 -12.76 6.62 29.12
N VAL A 172 -12.82 5.72 30.11
CA VAL A 172 -13.99 4.85 30.35
C VAL A 172 -15.23 5.68 30.69
N ILE A 173 -15.08 6.68 31.56
CA ILE A 173 -16.17 7.59 31.94
C ILE A 173 -16.69 8.37 30.73
N LEU A 174 -15.81 8.92 29.90
CA LEU A 174 -16.19 9.66 28.70
C LEU A 174 -16.85 8.74 27.66
N ASP A 175 -16.44 7.46 27.57
CA ASP A 175 -17.02 6.45 26.66
C ASP A 175 -18.50 6.19 26.96
N ILE A 176 -18.86 6.09 28.26
CA ILE A 176 -20.25 5.91 28.72
C ILE A 176 -21.16 7.03 28.22
N PHE A 177 -20.65 8.27 28.24
CA PHE A 177 -21.40 9.45 27.84
C PHE A 177 -21.16 9.87 26.38
N GLN A 178 -20.31 9.16 25.63
CA GLN A 178 -19.92 9.56 24.27
C GLN A 178 -21.11 9.61 23.31
N GLN A 179 -22.10 8.74 23.49
CA GLN A 179 -23.31 8.73 22.65
C GLN A 179 -24.24 9.93 22.91
N GLN A 180 -24.08 10.62 24.05
CA GLN A 180 -24.98 11.69 24.47
C GLN A 180 -24.50 13.08 24.02
N SER A 181 -23.20 13.26 23.76
CA SER A 181 -22.62 14.57 23.43
C SER A 181 -21.38 14.46 22.55
N GLU A 182 -21.39 15.13 21.39
CA GLU A 182 -20.26 15.15 20.46
C GLU A 182 -19.00 15.78 21.08
N LEU A 183 -19.17 16.73 22.01
CA LEU A 183 -18.06 17.36 22.75
C LEU A 183 -17.25 16.35 23.58
N MET A 184 -17.89 15.29 24.06
CA MET A 184 -17.24 14.22 24.81
C MET A 184 -16.34 13.41 23.89
N LYS A 185 -16.84 13.07 22.70
CA LYS A 185 -16.09 12.39 21.64
C LYS A 185 -14.88 13.20 21.19
N ASP A 186 -15.04 14.52 21.04
CA ASP A 186 -13.94 15.41 20.71
C ASP A 186 -12.89 15.48 21.83
N SER A 187 -13.32 15.47 23.09
CA SER A 187 -12.39 15.48 24.22
C SER A 187 -11.57 14.18 24.31
N ILE A 188 -12.19 13.05 23.97
CA ILE A 188 -11.52 11.74 23.86
C ILE A 188 -10.42 11.82 22.79
N SER A 189 -10.79 12.17 21.56
CA SER A 189 -9.87 12.14 20.40
C SER A 189 -8.78 13.22 20.46
N ALA A 190 -9.08 14.41 21.00
CA ALA A 190 -8.14 15.54 21.01
C ALA A 190 -7.26 15.59 22.27
N THR A 191 -7.72 15.07 23.42
CA THR A 191 -7.00 15.25 24.69
C THR A 191 -6.64 13.95 25.40
N VAL A 192 -7.56 13.01 25.52
CA VAL A 192 -7.35 11.81 26.34
C VAL A 192 -6.55 10.77 25.56
N ASP A 193 -6.99 10.37 24.38
CA ASP A 193 -6.35 9.32 23.57
C ASP A 193 -4.89 9.70 23.21
N PRO A 194 -4.58 10.90 22.69
CA PRO A 194 -3.18 11.27 22.38
C PRO A 194 -2.27 11.28 23.61
N ALA A 195 -2.78 11.75 24.75
CA ALA A 195 -2.00 11.78 26.00
C ALA A 195 -1.78 10.38 26.58
N LEU A 196 -2.77 9.50 26.44
CA LEU A 196 -2.73 8.12 26.89
C LEU A 196 -1.80 7.28 25.99
N SER A 197 -1.90 7.40 24.66
CA SER A 197 -0.94 6.79 23.72
C SER A 197 0.49 7.21 24.01
N TYR A 198 0.74 8.50 24.22
CA TYR A 198 2.07 9.00 24.53
C TYR A 198 2.58 8.46 25.87
N ALA A 199 1.72 8.39 26.89
CA ALA A 199 2.10 7.84 28.19
C ALA A 199 2.38 6.34 28.14
N ILE A 200 1.58 5.56 27.40
CA ILE A 200 1.82 4.13 27.15
C ILE A 200 3.15 3.97 26.44
N TYR A 201 3.35 4.69 25.33
CA TYR A 201 4.58 4.64 24.55
C TYR A 201 5.82 4.90 25.41
N GLN A 202 5.77 5.87 26.32
CA GLN A 202 6.88 6.15 27.22
C GLN A 202 7.08 5.12 28.34
N SER A 203 6.05 4.34 28.69
CA SER A 203 6.11 3.34 29.76
C SER A 203 6.46 1.93 29.26
N GLU A 204 5.76 1.45 28.23
CA GLU A 204 5.84 0.08 27.70
C GLU A 204 6.61 0.00 26.38
N ARG A 205 6.93 1.15 25.76
CA ARG A 205 7.61 1.23 24.44
C ARG A 205 6.84 0.58 23.29
N SER A 206 5.56 0.26 23.50
CA SER A 206 4.58 -0.17 22.48
C SER A 206 3.85 1.06 21.93
N ARG A 207 3.77 1.18 20.60
CA ARG A 207 3.16 2.36 19.94
C ARG A 207 1.71 2.12 19.55
N SER A 208 1.39 0.96 19.00
CA SER A 208 0.00 0.59 18.72
C SER A 208 -0.47 -0.30 19.85
N ALA A 209 -1.21 0.30 20.78
CA ALA A 209 -1.83 -0.39 21.89
C ALA A 209 -3.31 -0.01 21.83
N ASP A 210 -4.21 -0.98 21.98
CA ASP A 210 -5.64 -0.71 21.94
C ASP A 210 -6.03 0.10 23.19
N ILE A 211 -6.09 1.42 23.01
CA ILE A 211 -6.31 2.40 24.08
C ILE A 211 -7.64 2.12 24.82
N PRO A 212 -8.79 1.90 24.14
CA PRO A 212 -10.02 1.49 24.79
C PRO A 212 -9.89 0.25 25.68
N THR A 213 -9.27 -0.82 25.19
CA THR A 213 -9.22 -2.08 25.96
C THR A 213 -8.22 -2.01 27.11
N LEU A 214 -7.07 -1.37 26.91
CA LEU A 214 -6.12 -1.11 27.96
C LEU A 214 -6.72 -0.21 29.04
N ALA A 215 -7.47 0.82 28.66
CA ALA A 215 -8.14 1.68 29.63
C ALA A 215 -9.13 0.89 30.49
N LYS A 216 -9.90 -0.03 29.91
CA LYS A 216 -10.81 -0.91 30.65
C LYS A 216 -10.04 -1.89 31.56
N GLU A 217 -8.96 -2.47 31.07
CA GLU A 217 -8.11 -3.39 31.84
C GLU A 217 -7.49 -2.68 33.06
N THR A 218 -6.92 -1.49 32.88
CA THR A 218 -6.29 -0.74 33.96
C THR A 218 -7.29 -0.29 35.01
N VAL A 219 -8.51 0.08 34.60
CA VAL A 219 -9.61 0.43 35.53
C VAL A 219 -10.07 -0.81 36.30
N SER A 220 -10.19 -1.96 35.65
CA SER A 220 -10.64 -3.20 36.30
C SER A 220 -9.66 -3.73 37.37
N LYS A 221 -8.35 -3.44 37.23
CA LYS A 221 -7.29 -3.86 38.17
C LYS A 221 -7.21 -2.99 39.43
N HIS A 222 -7.93 -1.87 39.49
CA HIS A 222 -7.82 -0.90 40.58
C HIS A 222 -9.14 -0.74 41.33
N ASP A 223 -9.15 -1.16 42.59
CA ASP A 223 -10.30 -0.99 43.49
C ASP A 223 -10.39 0.46 43.98
N GLN A 224 -11.09 1.29 43.20
CA GLN A 224 -11.43 2.66 43.56
C GLN A 224 -12.95 2.78 43.71
N PRO A 225 -13.50 3.62 44.61
CA PRO A 225 -14.96 3.89 44.71
C PRO A 225 -15.60 4.21 43.34
N VAL A 226 -14.84 4.82 42.44
CA VAL A 226 -15.23 5.12 41.06
C VAL A 226 -15.64 3.86 40.28
N VAL A 227 -14.95 2.73 40.48
CA VAL A 227 -15.25 1.47 39.77
C VAL A 227 -16.60 0.92 40.20
N ASN A 228 -16.98 1.07 41.47
CA ASN A 228 -18.30 0.66 41.96
C ASN A 228 -19.40 1.55 41.36
N LEU A 229 -19.18 2.87 41.31
CA LEU A 229 -20.11 3.80 40.66
C LEU A 229 -20.26 3.53 39.16
N ILE A 230 -19.17 3.16 38.47
CA ILE A 230 -19.23 2.77 37.05
C ILE A 230 -20.07 1.49 36.91
N LYS A 231 -19.88 0.47 37.77
CA LYS A 231 -20.70 -0.75 37.74
C LYS A 231 -22.19 -0.49 38.01
N GLU A 232 -22.50 0.48 38.87
CA GLU A 232 -23.89 0.87 39.20
C GLU A 232 -24.60 1.56 38.02
N VAL A 233 -23.88 2.39 37.26
CA VAL A 233 -24.44 3.14 36.13
C VAL A 233 -24.45 2.29 34.85
N ASP A 234 -23.36 1.60 34.56
CA ASP A 234 -23.21 0.75 33.38
C ASP A 234 -22.23 -0.40 33.65
N SER A 235 -22.77 -1.58 33.97
CA SER A 235 -21.98 -2.79 34.14
C SER A 235 -21.28 -3.23 32.84
N ALA A 236 -21.85 -2.91 31.67
CA ALA A 236 -21.28 -3.27 30.37
C ALA A 236 -20.07 -2.39 30.00
N ALA A 237 -19.92 -1.20 30.59
CA ALA A 237 -18.77 -0.32 30.38
C ALA A 237 -17.43 -0.95 30.83
N LEU A 238 -17.49 -1.84 31.83
CA LEU A 238 -16.34 -2.56 32.39
C LEU A 238 -16.23 -4.00 31.87
N GLU A 239 -17.23 -4.52 31.17
CA GLU A 239 -17.16 -5.82 30.51
C GLU A 239 -16.21 -5.72 29.31
N TYR A 240 -14.96 -6.11 29.53
CA TYR A 240 -14.02 -6.36 28.45
C TYR A 240 -14.10 -7.85 28.10
N THR A 241 -14.84 -8.19 27.04
CA THR A 241 -14.68 -9.53 26.44
C THR A 241 -13.34 -9.50 25.71
N THR A 242 -12.30 -10.03 26.34
CA THR A 242 -10.90 -10.04 25.85
C THR A 242 -10.73 -10.51 24.40
N SER A 243 -11.71 -11.25 23.88
CA SER A 243 -11.69 -11.91 22.58
C SER A 243 -12.40 -11.19 21.43
N ASN A 244 -13.25 -10.17 21.67
CA ASN A 244 -14.07 -9.60 20.58
C ASN A 244 -13.67 -8.19 20.12
N LEU A 245 -12.97 -7.41 20.94
CA LEU A 245 -12.61 -6.03 20.59
C LEU A 245 -11.11 -5.86 20.24
N ASN A 246 -10.21 -6.65 20.85
CA ASN A 246 -8.78 -6.59 20.54
C ASN A 246 -8.46 -7.38 19.26
N PRO A 247 -8.14 -6.74 18.13
CA PRO A 247 -7.77 -7.46 16.90
C PRO A 247 -6.51 -8.31 17.10
N SER A 248 -5.54 -7.87 17.90
CA SER A 248 -4.33 -8.66 18.24
C SER A 248 -4.66 -9.97 18.97
N ALA A 249 -5.65 -9.97 19.86
CA ALA A 249 -6.09 -11.17 20.57
C ALA A 249 -6.88 -12.13 19.68
N ARG A 250 -7.65 -11.59 18.71
CA ARG A 250 -8.39 -12.37 17.71
C ARG A 250 -7.46 -13.07 16.73
N LEU A 251 -6.40 -12.39 16.31
CA LEU A 251 -5.41 -12.95 15.39
C LEU A 251 -4.57 -14.06 16.06
N GLY A 252 -4.25 -13.89 17.34
CA GLY A 252 -3.43 -14.83 18.10
C GLY A 252 -1.96 -14.80 17.69
N GLU A 253 -1.29 -15.96 17.80
CA GLU A 253 0.08 -16.16 17.37
C GLU A 253 0.14 -16.58 15.88
N ILE A 254 0.95 -15.90 15.08
CA ILE A 254 1.24 -16.29 13.70
C ILE A 254 2.34 -17.33 13.72
N ASN A 255 2.02 -18.54 13.27
CA ASN A 255 2.99 -19.63 13.11
C ASN A 255 3.41 -19.74 11.64
N TRP A 256 4.71 -19.55 11.37
CA TRP A 256 5.30 -19.75 10.05
C TRP A 256 6.53 -20.66 10.14
N ARG A 257 6.43 -21.86 9.56
CA ARG A 257 7.50 -22.88 9.48
C ARG A 257 8.26 -23.14 10.78
N GLY A 258 7.53 -23.23 11.89
CA GLY A 258 8.10 -23.50 13.23
C GLY A 258 8.48 -22.25 14.03
N HIS A 259 8.38 -21.05 13.44
CA HIS A 259 8.52 -19.79 14.15
C HIS A 259 7.16 -19.23 14.53
N SER A 260 7.00 -18.81 15.79
CA SER A 260 5.81 -18.12 16.28
C SER A 260 6.11 -16.64 16.50
N ALA A 261 5.22 -15.77 16.03
CA ALA A 261 5.27 -14.34 16.26
C ALA A 261 3.94 -13.80 16.77
N LYS A 262 3.99 -12.98 17.81
CA LYS A 262 2.83 -12.23 18.35
C LYS A 262 2.76 -10.88 17.66
N VAL A 263 1.58 -10.55 17.15
CA VAL A 263 1.33 -9.20 16.60
C VAL A 263 0.96 -8.29 17.77
N GLY A 264 1.88 -7.40 18.15
CA GLY A 264 1.62 -6.40 19.18
C GLY A 264 0.62 -5.34 18.70
N ASP A 265 0.80 -4.88 17.46
CA ASP A 265 0.05 -3.75 16.92
C ASP A 265 -1.38 -4.14 16.49
N PRO A 266 -2.44 -3.60 17.13
CA PRO A 266 -3.83 -3.90 16.79
C PRO A 266 -4.22 -3.51 15.37
N ASP A 267 -3.70 -2.40 14.86
CA ASP A 267 -4.01 -1.94 13.49
C ASP A 267 -3.49 -2.96 12.47
N LEU A 268 -2.23 -3.38 12.62
CA LEU A 268 -1.63 -4.44 11.81
C LEU A 268 -2.40 -5.76 11.95
N ALA A 269 -2.79 -6.12 13.18
CA ALA A 269 -3.57 -7.34 13.40
C ALA A 269 -4.92 -7.29 12.66
N SER A 270 -5.58 -6.13 12.63
CA SER A 270 -6.84 -5.95 11.90
C SER A 270 -6.67 -6.09 10.39
N CYS A 271 -5.60 -5.53 9.81
CA CYS A 271 -5.27 -5.67 8.40
C CYS A 271 -5.00 -7.14 8.03
N ILE A 272 -4.25 -7.88 8.86
CA ILE A 272 -3.98 -9.31 8.63
C ILE A 272 -5.27 -10.15 8.72
N ILE A 273 -6.15 -9.85 9.69
CA ILE A 273 -7.46 -10.54 9.80
C ILE A 273 -8.29 -10.27 8.55
N ALA A 274 -8.41 -9.00 8.13
CA ALA A 274 -9.17 -8.65 6.93
C ALA A 274 -8.60 -9.33 5.67
N ALA A 275 -7.27 -9.38 5.53
CA ALA A 275 -6.61 -10.06 4.42
C ALA A 275 -6.89 -11.58 4.43
N ARG A 276 -6.87 -12.24 5.59
CA ARG A 276 -7.25 -13.66 5.74
C ARG A 276 -8.72 -13.90 5.41
N GLU A 277 -9.62 -13.04 5.86
CA GLU A 277 -11.05 -13.15 5.56
C GLU A 277 -11.30 -13.01 4.04
N ASN A 278 -10.62 -12.10 3.37
CA ASN A 278 -10.69 -11.94 1.91
C ASN A 278 -10.14 -13.19 1.19
N ASP A 279 -9.03 -13.75 1.67
CA ASP A 279 -8.45 -15.01 1.17
C ASP A 279 -9.45 -16.18 1.29
N ASP A 280 -10.08 -16.33 2.45
CA ASP A 280 -11.10 -17.37 2.70
C ASP A 280 -12.31 -17.20 1.79
N GLN A 281 -12.74 -15.96 1.53
CA GLN A 281 -13.84 -15.66 0.61
C GLN A 281 -13.46 -16.02 -0.83
N LEU A 282 -12.23 -15.71 -1.25
CA LEU A 282 -11.71 -16.06 -2.56
C LEU A 282 -11.73 -17.58 -2.77
N GLU A 283 -11.30 -18.35 -1.79
CA GLU A 283 -11.29 -19.82 -1.87
C GLU A 283 -12.70 -20.42 -1.92
N LYS A 284 -13.62 -19.91 -1.11
CA LYS A 284 -15.03 -20.34 -1.10
C LYS A 284 -15.76 -20.03 -2.41
N SER A 285 -15.39 -18.95 -3.09
CA SER A 285 -16.07 -18.52 -4.31
C SER A 285 -15.93 -19.49 -5.48
N GLY A 286 -14.91 -20.37 -5.47
CA GLY A 286 -14.68 -21.44 -6.45
C GLY A 286 -14.38 -21.00 -7.90
N LYS A 287 -14.80 -19.80 -8.31
CA LYS A 287 -14.54 -19.17 -9.62
C LYS A 287 -13.61 -17.98 -9.42
N LYS A 288 -12.31 -18.27 -9.49
CA LYS A 288 -11.22 -17.31 -9.35
C LYS A 288 -11.18 -16.36 -10.56
N LYS A 289 -11.96 -15.27 -10.51
CA LYS A 289 -11.85 -14.16 -11.47
C LYS A 289 -10.67 -13.28 -11.08
N VAL A 290 -9.98 -12.70 -12.06
CA VAL A 290 -8.85 -11.78 -11.83
C VAL A 290 -9.23 -10.64 -10.88
N THR A 291 -10.43 -10.06 -11.03
CA THR A 291 -10.92 -8.94 -10.21
C THR A 291 -11.13 -9.29 -8.74
N ALA A 292 -11.32 -10.57 -8.40
CA ALA A 292 -11.50 -10.99 -7.02
C ALA A 292 -10.17 -11.02 -6.25
N PHE A 293 -9.03 -11.02 -6.95
CA PHE A 293 -7.71 -10.93 -6.31
C PHE A 293 -7.33 -9.51 -5.92
N ASP A 294 -8.00 -8.48 -6.46
CA ASP A 294 -7.61 -7.09 -6.20
C ASP A 294 -7.82 -6.72 -4.72
N ASP A 295 -8.98 -7.07 -4.15
CA ASP A 295 -9.28 -6.84 -2.73
C ASP A 295 -8.34 -7.62 -1.78
N VAL A 296 -7.99 -8.85 -2.17
CA VAL A 296 -7.05 -9.70 -1.44
C VAL A 296 -5.65 -9.11 -1.47
N LEU A 297 -5.14 -8.77 -2.66
CA LEU A 297 -3.80 -8.22 -2.83
C LEU A 297 -3.67 -6.85 -2.17
N GLN A 298 -4.72 -6.03 -2.22
CA GLN A 298 -4.76 -4.77 -1.51
C GLN A 298 -4.67 -4.98 0.01
N GLY A 299 -5.48 -5.87 0.59
CA GLY A 299 -5.43 -6.14 2.03
C GLY A 299 -4.07 -6.65 2.50
N TRP A 300 -3.44 -7.55 1.75
CA TRP A 300 -2.08 -8.00 2.06
C TRP A 300 -1.01 -6.91 1.85
N GLN A 301 -1.19 -6.01 0.88
CA GLN A 301 -0.27 -4.90 0.63
C GLN A 301 -0.35 -3.85 1.73
N GLU A 302 -1.55 -3.50 2.20
CA GLU A 302 -1.75 -2.61 3.34
C GLU A 302 -1.08 -3.17 4.60
N ALA A 303 -1.24 -4.48 4.86
CA ALA A 303 -0.55 -5.14 5.98
C ALA A 303 0.99 -5.13 5.81
N LEU A 304 1.49 -5.29 4.58
CA LEU A 304 2.92 -5.26 4.28
C LEU A 304 3.54 -3.88 4.52
N ASP A 305 2.87 -2.83 4.07
CA ASP A 305 3.34 -1.46 4.22
C ASP A 305 3.38 -1.05 5.71
N MET A 306 2.36 -1.42 6.49
CA MET A 306 2.35 -1.22 7.95
C MET A 306 3.50 -1.92 8.67
N VAL A 307 3.83 -3.17 8.30
CA VAL A 307 4.97 -3.88 8.92
C VAL A 307 6.30 -3.23 8.55
N ARG A 308 6.45 -2.76 7.31
CA ARG A 308 7.68 -2.08 6.87
C ARG A 308 7.88 -0.77 7.62
N GLU A 309 6.83 0.04 7.78
CA GLU A 309 6.89 1.25 8.59
C GLU A 309 7.31 0.93 10.04
N ASN A 310 6.73 -0.12 10.63
CA ASN A 310 7.09 -0.53 11.99
C ASN A 310 8.57 -0.96 12.10
N ILE A 311 9.10 -1.67 11.11
CA ILE A 311 10.52 -2.07 11.07
C ILE A 311 11.43 -0.85 10.88
N GLU A 312 11.13 0.02 9.93
CA GLU A 312 11.89 1.23 9.65
C GLU A 312 11.99 2.15 10.88
N GLU A 313 10.91 2.30 11.64
CA GLU A 313 10.91 3.10 12.86
C GLU A 313 11.72 2.49 14.01
N ILE A 314 11.74 1.15 14.12
CA ILE A 314 12.59 0.47 15.09
C ILE A 314 14.06 0.64 14.73
N GLU A 315 14.40 0.53 13.45
CA GLU A 315 15.76 0.73 12.94
C GLU A 315 16.21 2.19 13.04
N ALA A 316 15.31 3.15 12.85
CA ALA A 316 15.58 4.59 12.96
C ALA A 316 15.83 5.08 14.41
N SER A 317 15.60 4.25 15.43
CA SER A 317 15.81 4.58 16.84
C SER A 317 17.21 4.11 17.33
N PRO A 318 18.27 4.94 17.29
CA PRO A 318 19.66 4.51 17.51
C PRO A 318 19.98 4.07 18.95
N GLU A 319 19.17 4.42 19.96
CA GLU A 319 19.29 3.86 21.32
C GLU A 319 18.87 2.38 21.41
N LYS A 320 18.27 1.83 20.34
CA LYS A 320 17.65 0.49 20.27
C LYS A 320 18.38 -0.50 19.36
N ALA A 321 19.54 -0.14 18.80
CA ALA A 321 20.37 -1.01 17.95
C ALA A 321 21.21 -2.05 18.73
N SER A 322 20.75 -2.45 19.92
CA SER A 322 21.36 -3.54 20.69
C SER A 322 20.87 -4.87 20.14
N VAL A 323 21.67 -5.48 19.26
CA VAL A 323 21.76 -6.90 18.91
C VAL A 323 20.64 -7.80 19.49
N HIS A 324 19.73 -8.27 18.62
CA HIS A 324 18.70 -9.29 18.88
C HIS A 324 17.57 -8.93 19.86
N ASP A 325 16.85 -7.84 19.61
CA ASP A 325 15.53 -7.70 20.23
C ASP A 325 14.57 -8.77 19.67
N THR A 326 13.98 -9.56 20.56
CA THR A 326 12.96 -10.58 20.19
C THR A 326 11.80 -9.96 19.39
N ASN A 327 11.52 -8.68 19.61
CA ASN A 327 10.50 -7.92 18.88
C ASN A 327 10.87 -7.69 17.41
N THR A 328 12.12 -7.34 17.09
CA THR A 328 12.53 -7.17 15.69
C THR A 328 12.47 -8.50 14.95
N GLN A 329 12.90 -9.59 15.58
CA GLN A 329 12.77 -10.94 15.02
C GLN A 329 11.31 -11.31 14.75
N GLN A 330 10.40 -11.02 15.69
CA GLN A 330 8.96 -11.25 15.51
C GLN A 330 8.40 -10.46 14.32
N GLN A 331 8.78 -9.19 14.16
CA GLN A 331 8.35 -8.40 13.01
C GLN A 331 8.89 -8.91 11.68
N TYR A 332 10.13 -9.38 11.63
CA TYR A 332 10.68 -10.02 10.42
C TYR A 332 9.97 -11.34 10.09
N ILE A 333 9.55 -12.13 11.10
CA ILE A 333 8.71 -13.32 10.88
C ILE A 333 7.34 -12.93 10.29
N ILE A 334 6.70 -11.89 10.84
CA ILE A 334 5.42 -11.38 10.34
C ILE A 334 5.57 -10.85 8.90
N LEU A 335 6.66 -10.12 8.62
CA LEU A 335 6.99 -9.62 7.28
C LEU A 335 7.11 -10.76 6.28
N THR A 336 7.87 -11.81 6.62
CA THR A 336 8.04 -12.98 5.76
C THR A 336 6.71 -13.69 5.54
N TYR A 337 5.90 -13.88 6.60
CA TYR A 337 4.57 -14.48 6.48
C TYR A 337 3.64 -13.69 5.53
N ILE A 338 3.55 -12.37 5.69
CA ILE A 338 2.70 -11.51 4.85
C ILE A 338 3.21 -11.51 3.41
N SER A 339 4.52 -11.28 3.22
CA SER A 339 5.14 -11.23 1.90
C SER A 339 4.99 -12.56 1.16
N TYR A 340 5.12 -13.67 1.87
CA TYR A 340 4.93 -15.01 1.31
C TYR A 340 3.50 -15.17 0.76
N ASN A 341 2.46 -14.90 1.56
CA ASN A 341 1.07 -15.02 1.11
C ASN A 341 0.75 -14.06 -0.05
N LEU A 342 1.18 -12.81 0.04
CA LEU A 342 1.01 -11.81 -1.01
C LEU A 342 1.60 -12.27 -2.35
N LEU A 343 2.86 -12.73 -2.34
CA LEU A 343 3.56 -13.14 -3.55
C LEU A 343 2.94 -14.40 -4.17
N PHE A 344 2.48 -15.35 -3.35
CA PHE A 344 1.75 -16.52 -3.87
C PHE A 344 0.42 -16.15 -4.51
N ARG A 345 -0.38 -15.27 -3.89
CA ARG A 345 -1.64 -14.78 -4.49
C ARG A 345 -1.39 -13.99 -5.77
N ARG A 346 -0.29 -13.23 -5.84
CA ARG A 346 0.12 -12.49 -7.05
C ARG A 346 0.45 -13.44 -8.20
N ILE A 347 1.24 -14.48 -7.95
CA ILE A 347 1.57 -15.50 -8.94
C ILE A 347 0.31 -16.24 -9.40
N GLU A 348 -0.61 -16.54 -8.49
CA GLU A 348 -1.88 -17.17 -8.81
C GLU A 348 -2.74 -16.35 -9.76
N ARG A 349 -2.91 -15.05 -9.47
CA ARG A 349 -3.60 -14.10 -10.36
C ARG A 349 -2.94 -14.03 -11.73
N ASP A 350 -1.61 -13.91 -11.78
CA ASP A 350 -0.86 -13.77 -13.02
C ASP A 350 -0.96 -15.04 -13.88
N MET A 351 -1.00 -16.22 -13.25
CA MET A 351 -1.25 -17.50 -13.93
C MET A 351 -2.64 -17.59 -14.54
N LEU A 352 -3.67 -17.08 -13.84
CA LEU A 352 -5.02 -16.99 -14.41
C LEU A 352 -5.06 -16.05 -15.62
N LEU A 353 -4.35 -14.92 -15.56
CA LEU A 353 -4.28 -13.97 -16.67
C LEU A 353 -3.59 -14.59 -17.90
N ILE A 354 -2.55 -15.41 -17.68
CA ILE A 354 -1.93 -16.21 -18.76
C ILE A 354 -2.94 -17.21 -19.35
N ASN A 355 -3.68 -17.93 -18.52
CA ASN A 355 -4.67 -18.91 -18.98
C ASN A 355 -5.78 -18.24 -19.81
N ASP A 356 -6.26 -17.07 -19.38
CA ASP A 356 -7.25 -16.29 -20.11
C ASP A 356 -6.73 -15.85 -21.48
N LEU A 357 -5.49 -15.35 -21.55
CA LEU A 357 -4.83 -14.98 -22.80
C LEU A 357 -4.62 -16.17 -23.74
N GLN A 358 -4.26 -17.34 -23.18
CA GLN A 358 -4.06 -18.57 -23.96
C GLN A 358 -5.38 -19.16 -24.48
N SER A 359 -6.49 -18.97 -23.77
CA SER A 359 -7.82 -19.39 -24.22
C SER A 359 -8.35 -18.55 -25.39
N GLY A 360 -7.86 -17.32 -25.56
CA GLY A 360 -8.26 -16.40 -26.62
C GLY A 360 -7.77 -16.84 -28.00
N THR A 361 -8.68 -17.12 -28.94
CA THR A 361 -8.31 -17.57 -30.28
C THR A 361 -7.65 -16.46 -31.13
N ALA A 362 -6.33 -16.54 -31.36
CA ALA A 362 -5.67 -15.72 -32.38
C ALA A 362 -5.77 -16.33 -33.78
N LYS A 363 -6.51 -15.66 -34.66
CA LYS A 363 -6.72 -16.07 -36.06
C LYS A 363 -5.58 -15.68 -37.01
N THR A 364 -4.68 -14.79 -36.58
CA THR A 364 -3.62 -14.23 -37.43
C THR A 364 -2.27 -14.35 -36.74
N VAL A 365 -1.20 -14.58 -37.50
CA VAL A 365 0.19 -14.63 -37.01
C VAL A 365 0.54 -13.39 -36.18
N LYS A 366 0.20 -12.19 -36.66
CA LYS A 366 0.43 -10.92 -35.94
C LYS A 366 -0.23 -10.90 -34.55
N LYS A 367 -1.51 -11.27 -34.47
CA LYS A 367 -2.25 -11.31 -33.19
C LYS A 367 -1.68 -12.36 -32.24
N LYS A 368 -1.22 -13.51 -32.77
CA LYS A 368 -0.56 -14.55 -31.97
C LYS A 368 0.78 -14.08 -31.40
N LEU A 369 1.55 -13.29 -32.16
CA LEU A 369 2.78 -12.68 -31.67
C LEU A 369 2.53 -11.61 -30.61
N GLU A 370 1.49 -10.78 -30.79
CA GLU A 370 1.05 -9.80 -29.79
C GLU A 370 0.63 -10.48 -28.48
N GLN A 371 -0.20 -11.54 -28.56
CA GLN A 371 -0.57 -12.35 -27.40
C GLN A 371 0.64 -12.98 -26.70
N ASN A 372 1.56 -13.60 -27.45
CA ASN A 372 2.77 -14.19 -26.89
C ASN A 372 3.64 -13.15 -26.19
N ARG A 373 3.76 -11.94 -26.76
CA ARG A 373 4.49 -10.82 -26.14
C ARG A 373 3.87 -10.43 -24.80
N ASP A 374 2.55 -10.33 -24.73
CA ASP A 374 1.86 -9.97 -23.50
C ASP A 374 1.99 -11.09 -22.45
N ILE A 375 1.90 -12.37 -22.84
CA ILE A 375 2.20 -13.54 -22.01
C ILE A 375 3.63 -13.50 -21.45
N ILE A 376 4.63 -13.15 -22.27
CA ILE A 376 6.03 -13.05 -21.83
C ILE A 376 6.18 -11.99 -20.73
N ARG A 377 5.53 -10.82 -20.87
CA ARG A 377 5.57 -9.76 -19.86
C ARG A 377 4.98 -10.21 -18.52
N ILE A 378 3.93 -11.02 -18.55
CA ILE A 378 3.34 -11.57 -17.32
C ILE A 378 4.28 -12.59 -16.69
N TYR A 379 4.93 -13.45 -17.49
CA TYR A 379 5.98 -14.33 -16.96
C TYR A 379 7.18 -13.56 -16.38
N ASP A 380 7.59 -12.42 -16.96
CA ASP A 380 8.62 -11.57 -16.36
C ASP A 380 8.19 -11.07 -14.96
N THR A 381 6.91 -10.73 -14.80
CA THR A 381 6.32 -10.33 -13.50
C THR A 381 6.28 -11.48 -12.50
N ILE A 382 5.94 -12.69 -12.96
CA ILE A 382 6.00 -13.91 -12.15
C ILE A 382 7.44 -14.18 -11.70
N LEU A 383 8.42 -14.08 -12.61
CA LEU A 383 9.83 -14.29 -12.29
C LEU A 383 10.39 -13.27 -11.29
N GLN A 384 9.92 -12.02 -11.35
CA GLN A 384 10.24 -11.04 -10.33
C GLN A 384 9.68 -11.47 -8.96
N SER A 385 8.45 -11.99 -8.93
CA SER A 385 7.79 -12.43 -7.70
C SER A 385 8.41 -13.71 -7.12
N THR A 386 8.82 -14.68 -7.97
CA THR A 386 9.54 -15.88 -7.52
C THR A 386 10.93 -15.55 -7.00
N SER A 387 11.64 -14.63 -7.65
CA SER A 387 12.92 -14.11 -7.15
C SER A 387 12.75 -13.42 -5.79
N GLN A 388 11.68 -12.64 -5.60
CA GLN A 388 11.37 -12.05 -4.29
C GLN A 388 11.07 -13.12 -3.23
N LEU A 389 10.34 -14.18 -3.56
CA LEU A 389 10.06 -15.31 -2.66
C LEU A 389 11.33 -16.02 -2.20
N VAL A 390 12.28 -16.28 -3.11
CA VAL A 390 13.56 -16.93 -2.79
C VAL A 390 14.41 -16.05 -1.85
N ASN A 391 14.34 -14.73 -1.99
CA ASN A 391 15.10 -13.78 -1.20
C ASN A 391 14.43 -13.36 0.13
N LEU A 392 13.30 -13.97 0.52
CA LEU A 392 12.63 -13.61 1.76
C LEU A 392 13.48 -13.99 3.00
N PRO A 393 13.48 -13.16 4.06
CA PRO A 393 14.19 -13.47 5.29
C PRO A 393 13.74 -14.80 5.90
N GLY A 394 14.69 -15.67 6.23
CA GLY A 394 14.42 -16.98 6.84
C GLY A 394 14.16 -18.12 5.85
N VAL A 395 13.90 -17.85 4.57
CA VAL A 395 13.71 -18.92 3.56
C VAL A 395 15.00 -19.70 3.31
N ASN A 396 16.15 -19.03 3.31
CA ASN A 396 17.46 -19.68 3.12
C ASN A 396 17.88 -20.61 4.27
N GLN A 397 17.17 -20.58 5.41
CA GLN A 397 17.44 -21.48 6.53
C GLN A 397 16.71 -22.83 6.37
N ASP A 398 15.73 -22.89 5.47
CA ASP A 398 14.92 -24.06 5.19
C ASP A 398 15.26 -24.60 3.80
N ASP A 399 16.19 -25.56 3.76
CA ASP A 399 16.73 -26.11 2.50
C ASP A 399 15.62 -26.72 1.62
N ASP A 400 14.62 -27.35 2.22
CA ASP A 400 13.51 -28.00 1.52
C ASP A 400 12.61 -26.97 0.83
N LEU A 401 12.25 -25.89 1.55
CA LEU A 401 11.48 -24.79 0.96
C LEU A 401 12.29 -24.07 -0.10
N PHE A 402 13.55 -23.76 0.18
CA PHE A 402 14.43 -23.06 -0.75
C PHE A 402 14.57 -23.83 -2.07
N SER A 403 14.86 -25.13 -2.00
CA SER A 403 14.95 -25.99 -3.19
C SER A 403 13.63 -26.07 -3.97
N SER A 404 12.50 -26.11 -3.26
CA SER A 404 11.16 -26.12 -3.88
C SER A 404 10.85 -24.79 -4.60
N LEU A 405 11.22 -23.65 -4.00
CA LEU A 405 11.04 -22.32 -4.59
C LEU A 405 11.99 -22.08 -5.77
N GLU A 406 13.24 -22.55 -5.69
CA GLU A 406 14.19 -22.50 -6.80
C GLU A 406 13.70 -23.35 -7.99
N THR A 407 13.18 -24.54 -7.70
CA THR A 407 12.55 -25.40 -8.72
C THR A 407 11.34 -24.72 -9.37
N MET A 408 10.52 -24.01 -8.60
CA MET A 408 9.42 -23.21 -9.12
C MET A 408 9.90 -22.06 -10.02
N ASP A 409 10.98 -21.36 -9.63
CA ASP A 409 11.58 -20.30 -10.44
C ASP A 409 12.11 -20.85 -11.78
N LEU A 410 12.82 -21.98 -11.75
CA LEU A 410 13.28 -22.68 -12.95
C LEU A 410 12.11 -23.14 -13.84
N TYR A 411 11.02 -23.63 -13.25
CA TYR A 411 9.81 -24.01 -13.97
C TYR A 411 9.23 -22.84 -14.78
N PHE A 412 9.10 -21.65 -14.16
CA PHE A 412 8.60 -20.47 -14.87
C PHE A 412 9.59 -19.94 -15.93
N LYS A 413 10.90 -20.04 -15.69
CA LYS A 413 11.94 -19.74 -16.69
C LYS A 413 11.79 -20.62 -17.94
N ILE A 414 11.55 -21.92 -17.76
CA ILE A 414 11.29 -22.85 -18.89
C ILE A 414 10.03 -22.45 -19.66
N LYS A 415 8.92 -22.21 -18.96
CA LYS A 415 7.64 -21.83 -19.60
C LYS A 415 7.77 -20.53 -20.40
N ARG A 416 8.41 -19.51 -19.83
CA ARG A 416 8.71 -18.26 -20.52
C ARG A 416 9.54 -18.49 -21.78
N THR A 417 10.67 -19.19 -21.68
CA THR A 417 11.55 -19.42 -22.84
C THR A 417 10.89 -20.28 -23.91
N SER A 418 10.01 -21.22 -23.54
CA SER A 418 9.19 -21.98 -24.51
C SER A 418 8.26 -21.05 -25.31
N ILE A 419 7.58 -20.09 -24.67
CA ILE A 419 6.74 -19.10 -25.39
C ILE A 419 7.58 -18.20 -26.30
N VAL A 420 8.77 -17.77 -25.86
CA VAL A 420 9.70 -17.00 -26.71
C VAL A 420 10.14 -17.85 -27.91
N ALA A 421 10.52 -19.11 -27.70
CA ALA A 421 10.89 -19.98 -28.81
C ALA A 421 9.72 -20.22 -29.78
N ALA A 422 8.50 -20.37 -29.27
CA ALA A 422 7.29 -20.51 -30.07
C ALA A 422 6.98 -19.26 -30.91
N SER A 423 7.31 -18.05 -30.41
CA SER A 423 7.13 -16.82 -31.17
C SER A 423 8.08 -16.74 -32.37
N TYR A 424 9.37 -17.06 -32.19
CA TYR A 424 10.34 -17.17 -33.30
C TYR A 424 9.94 -18.26 -34.30
N GLY A 425 9.47 -19.41 -33.82
CA GLY A 425 8.95 -20.47 -34.68
C GLY A 425 7.73 -20.03 -35.50
N THR A 426 6.85 -19.21 -34.93
CA THR A 426 5.69 -18.64 -35.64
C THR A 426 6.12 -17.56 -36.64
N SER A 427 7.21 -16.84 -36.37
CA SER A 427 7.78 -15.83 -37.28
C SER A 427 8.50 -16.46 -38.49
N GLY A 428 8.87 -17.74 -38.40
CA GLY A 428 9.58 -18.48 -39.46
C GLY A 428 11.05 -18.77 -39.14
N ASP A 429 11.61 -18.16 -38.09
CA ASP A 429 13.00 -18.37 -37.66
C ASP A 429 13.13 -19.65 -36.83
N ARG A 430 13.20 -20.79 -37.53
CA ARG A 430 13.22 -22.12 -36.90
C ARG A 430 14.53 -22.43 -36.17
N ILE A 431 15.64 -21.88 -36.67
CA ILE A 431 16.98 -22.11 -36.09
C ILE A 431 17.10 -21.43 -34.72
N THR A 432 16.65 -20.18 -34.60
CA THR A 432 16.68 -19.43 -33.33
C THR A 432 15.70 -20.03 -32.33
N SER A 433 14.52 -20.45 -32.78
CA SER A 433 13.55 -21.20 -31.97
C SER A 433 14.18 -22.46 -31.35
N LEU A 434 14.87 -23.28 -32.15
CA LEU A 434 15.59 -24.46 -31.66
C LEU A 434 16.72 -24.10 -30.69
N ALA A 435 17.51 -23.07 -31.00
CA ALA A 435 18.61 -22.63 -30.13
C ALA A 435 18.10 -22.22 -28.74
N LEU A 436 16.97 -21.52 -28.67
CA LEU A 436 16.34 -21.10 -27.41
C LEU A 436 15.79 -22.28 -26.60
N LEU A 437 15.18 -23.29 -27.25
CA LEU A 437 14.70 -24.49 -26.56
C LEU A 437 15.86 -25.34 -26.02
N ASN A 438 16.92 -25.51 -26.79
CA ASN A 438 18.14 -26.18 -26.34
C ASN A 438 18.81 -25.42 -25.18
N HIS A 439 18.80 -24.09 -25.22
CA HIS A 439 19.26 -23.26 -24.10
C HIS A 439 18.43 -23.52 -22.84
N ALA A 440 17.10 -23.54 -22.94
CA ALA A 440 16.22 -23.84 -21.81
C ALA A 440 16.47 -25.24 -21.22
N GLN A 441 16.73 -26.24 -22.07
CA GLN A 441 17.06 -27.59 -21.60
C GLN A 441 18.39 -27.63 -20.84
N LYS A 442 19.43 -26.97 -21.36
CA LYS A 442 20.77 -26.98 -20.77
C LYS A 442 20.91 -26.13 -19.52
N GLN A 443 20.22 -24.99 -19.44
CA GLN A 443 20.36 -24.02 -18.35
C GLN A 443 19.32 -24.18 -17.26
N TYR A 444 18.14 -24.73 -17.56
CA TYR A 444 17.06 -24.80 -16.59
C TYR A 444 16.66 -26.25 -16.29
N ALA A 445 16.35 -27.05 -17.32
CA ALA A 445 15.85 -28.41 -17.10
C ALA A 445 16.89 -29.35 -16.47
N SER A 446 18.19 -29.10 -16.69
CA SER A 446 19.30 -29.81 -16.05
C SER A 446 19.45 -29.54 -14.55
N HIS A 447 18.96 -28.39 -14.07
CA HIS A 447 19.07 -27.94 -12.68
C HIS A 447 17.76 -28.13 -11.89
N ILE A 448 16.70 -28.60 -12.55
CA ILE A 448 15.42 -28.87 -11.88
C ILE A 448 15.59 -30.05 -10.92
N THR A 449 15.25 -29.80 -9.66
CA THR A 449 15.12 -30.82 -8.62
C THR A 449 13.63 -31.17 -8.42
N SER A 450 13.32 -32.11 -7.55
CA SER A 450 11.95 -32.37 -7.14
C SER A 450 11.45 -31.32 -6.14
N ILE A 451 10.20 -30.90 -6.31
CA ILE A 451 9.45 -30.16 -5.28
C ILE A 451 9.20 -31.11 -4.12
N THR A 452 9.82 -30.84 -2.97
CA THR A 452 9.71 -31.64 -1.74
C THR A 452 8.62 -31.11 -0.81
N VAL A 453 8.32 -29.81 -0.89
CA VAL A 453 7.32 -29.13 -0.06
C VAL A 453 6.09 -28.77 -0.88
N ASP A 454 4.90 -29.09 -0.36
CA ASP A 454 3.64 -28.63 -0.95
C ASP A 454 3.54 -27.10 -0.85
N LEU A 455 3.60 -26.45 -2.01
CA LEU A 455 3.46 -25.00 -2.13
C LEU A 455 1.98 -24.59 -1.95
N PRO A 456 1.71 -23.40 -1.38
CA PRO A 456 0.36 -22.88 -1.20
C PRO A 456 -0.47 -22.95 -2.47
N ASN A 457 -1.78 -23.19 -2.30
CA ASN A 457 -2.76 -23.24 -3.38
C ASN A 457 -2.47 -24.28 -4.48
N SER A 458 -1.54 -25.23 -4.23
CA SER A 458 -1.17 -26.24 -5.22
C SER A 458 -0.72 -25.65 -6.57
N LEU A 459 -0.15 -24.44 -6.56
CA LEU A 459 0.21 -23.67 -7.76
C LEU A 459 1.13 -24.45 -8.70
N VAL A 460 2.21 -24.99 -8.15
CA VAL A 460 3.15 -25.85 -8.87
C VAL A 460 3.32 -27.14 -8.09
N LYS A 461 2.90 -28.25 -8.70
CA LYS A 461 3.13 -29.60 -8.20
C LYS A 461 4.27 -30.25 -8.98
N GLN A 462 4.87 -31.28 -8.42
CA GLN A 462 5.89 -32.06 -9.12
C GLN A 462 5.39 -32.59 -10.48
N SER A 463 4.10 -32.91 -10.59
CA SER A 463 3.47 -33.30 -11.86
C SER A 463 3.44 -32.20 -12.93
N HIS A 464 3.39 -30.92 -12.53
CA HIS A 464 3.45 -29.79 -13.47
C HIS A 464 4.87 -29.62 -14.00
N VAL A 465 5.87 -29.78 -13.12
CA VAL A 465 7.29 -29.71 -13.48
C VAL A 465 7.64 -30.83 -14.46
N SER A 466 7.26 -32.08 -14.16
CA SER A 466 7.52 -33.22 -15.06
C SER A 466 6.84 -33.05 -16.42
N LYS A 467 5.57 -32.62 -16.44
CA LYS A 467 4.87 -32.32 -17.71
C LYS A 467 5.56 -31.20 -18.50
N ALA A 468 6.09 -30.18 -17.83
CA ALA A 468 6.78 -29.09 -18.50
C ALA A 468 8.12 -29.51 -19.09
N THR A 469 8.88 -30.38 -18.42
CA THR A 469 10.14 -30.92 -18.95
C THR A 469 9.88 -31.89 -20.10
N GLU A 470 8.84 -32.71 -20.02
CA GLU A 470 8.39 -33.56 -21.14
C GLU A 470 7.94 -32.72 -22.35
N GLN A 471 7.12 -31.69 -22.13
CA GLN A 471 6.70 -30.76 -23.19
C GLN A 471 7.90 -30.06 -23.83
N LEU A 472 8.87 -29.63 -23.03
CA LEU A 472 10.10 -29.02 -23.55
C LEU A 472 10.86 -29.99 -24.46
N GLN A 473 11.00 -31.26 -24.09
CA GLN A 473 11.65 -32.28 -24.93
C GLN A 473 10.87 -32.52 -26.23
N GLN A 474 9.54 -32.58 -26.16
CA GLN A 474 8.68 -32.69 -27.35
C GLN A 474 8.87 -31.49 -28.28
N ASP A 475 8.85 -30.26 -27.74
CA ASP A 475 9.05 -29.04 -28.51
C ASP A 475 10.44 -28.99 -29.16
N ILE A 476 11.49 -29.45 -28.47
CA ILE A 476 12.84 -29.56 -29.04
C ILE A 476 12.86 -30.51 -30.23
N SER A 477 12.28 -31.71 -30.08
CA SER A 477 12.24 -32.70 -31.17
C SER A 477 11.49 -32.17 -32.39
N ARG A 478 10.38 -31.45 -32.17
CA ARG A 478 9.58 -30.83 -33.22
C ARG A 478 10.34 -29.69 -33.90
N ALA A 479 10.93 -28.78 -33.13
CA ALA A 479 11.74 -27.69 -33.66
C ALA A 479 12.94 -28.21 -34.45
N HIS A 480 13.56 -29.31 -34.00
CA HIS A 480 14.67 -29.96 -34.69
C HIS A 480 14.25 -30.50 -36.05
N GLY A 481 13.15 -31.26 -36.11
CA GLY A 481 12.60 -31.72 -37.39
C GLY A 481 12.28 -30.57 -38.35
N LEU A 482 11.66 -29.50 -37.86
CA LEU A 482 11.33 -28.33 -38.68
C LEU A 482 12.56 -27.56 -39.17
N ALA A 483 13.62 -27.47 -38.37
CA ALA A 483 14.87 -26.82 -38.72
C ALA A 483 15.66 -27.64 -39.76
N VAL A 484 15.71 -28.97 -39.62
CA VAL A 484 16.31 -29.86 -40.62
C VAL A 484 15.57 -29.76 -41.95
N LEU A 485 14.23 -29.83 -41.94
CA LEU A 485 13.41 -29.66 -43.15
C LEU A 485 13.63 -28.30 -43.83
N ALA A 486 13.78 -27.22 -43.04
CA ALA A 486 14.10 -25.91 -43.60
C ALA A 486 15.48 -25.91 -44.27
N LYS A 487 16.51 -26.45 -43.61
CA LYS A 487 17.86 -26.55 -44.15
C LYS A 487 17.93 -27.42 -45.41
N GLU A 488 17.20 -28.53 -45.45
CA GLU A 488 17.10 -29.39 -46.63
C GLU A 488 16.40 -28.67 -47.78
N SER A 489 15.32 -27.93 -47.51
CA SER A 489 14.62 -27.15 -48.53
C SER A 489 15.52 -26.06 -49.15
N GLU A 490 16.35 -25.38 -48.35
CA GLU A 490 17.32 -24.40 -48.82
C GLU A 490 18.47 -25.04 -49.60
N SER A 491 18.98 -26.19 -49.11
CA SER A 491 20.08 -26.91 -49.76
C SER A 491 19.69 -27.59 -51.07
N GLN A 492 18.41 -27.91 -51.27
CA GLN A 492 17.89 -28.45 -52.53
C GLN A 492 17.48 -27.34 -53.51
N ALA A 493 17.00 -26.19 -53.03
CA ALA A 493 16.72 -25.02 -53.87
C ALA A 493 17.98 -24.50 -54.58
N SER A 494 19.15 -24.60 -53.96
CA SER A 494 20.43 -24.23 -54.57
C SER A 494 20.97 -25.25 -55.58
N LYS A 495 20.57 -26.52 -55.48
CA LYS A 495 20.96 -27.57 -56.43
C LYS A 495 20.12 -27.55 -57.72
N ASN A 496 18.83 -27.20 -57.62
CA ASN A 496 17.91 -27.21 -58.76
C ASN A 496 17.84 -25.88 -59.52
N SER A 497 18.62 -24.86 -59.14
CA SER A 497 18.60 -23.55 -59.83
C SER A 497 19.31 -23.55 -61.19
N SER A 498 20.14 -24.56 -61.49
CA SER A 498 20.85 -24.68 -62.78
C SER A 498 20.03 -25.36 -63.87
N ASP A 499 19.16 -26.29 -63.49
CA ASP A 499 18.47 -27.16 -64.45
C ASP A 499 17.12 -26.55 -64.82
N ALA A 500 16.76 -26.59 -66.11
CA ALA A 500 15.47 -26.06 -66.53
C ALA A 500 14.35 -26.98 -66.01
N VAL A 501 13.20 -26.40 -65.66
CA VAL A 501 12.04 -27.18 -65.17
C VAL A 501 11.65 -28.28 -66.16
N ALA A 502 11.78 -28.02 -67.47
CA ALA A 502 11.52 -28.99 -68.53
C ALA A 502 12.43 -30.24 -68.49
N ASP A 503 13.65 -30.13 -67.93
CA ASP A 503 14.62 -31.22 -67.90
C ASP A 503 14.27 -32.26 -66.80
N SER A 504 13.38 -31.91 -65.87
CA SER A 504 13.04 -32.74 -64.70
C SER A 504 11.53 -33.01 -64.58
N LEU A 505 10.96 -33.73 -65.57
CA LEU A 505 9.52 -34.05 -65.65
C LEU A 505 8.92 -34.80 -64.44
N LEU A 506 9.74 -35.57 -63.72
CA LEU A 506 9.31 -36.41 -62.59
C LEU A 506 9.42 -35.72 -61.23
N SER A 507 9.98 -34.51 -61.17
CA SER A 507 10.19 -33.78 -59.92
C SER A 507 9.45 -32.46 -59.93
N TYR A 508 8.71 -32.17 -58.86
CA TYR A 508 8.05 -30.87 -58.73
C TYR A 508 9.09 -29.80 -58.38
N PRO A 509 9.17 -28.67 -59.13
CA PRO A 509 10.14 -27.62 -58.85
C PRO A 509 9.85 -27.00 -57.47
N ARG A 510 10.83 -27.11 -56.55
CA ARG A 510 10.73 -26.56 -55.20
C ARG A 510 11.39 -25.19 -55.15
N GLY A 511 10.64 -24.17 -54.76
CA GLY A 511 11.11 -22.79 -54.69
C GLY A 511 9.96 -21.79 -54.67
N LYS A 512 10.26 -20.49 -54.61
CA LYS A 512 9.23 -19.46 -54.79
C LYS A 512 8.76 -19.48 -56.26
N PRO A 513 7.47 -19.23 -56.55
CA PRO A 513 6.96 -19.23 -57.92
C PRO A 513 7.79 -18.35 -58.87
N GLU A 514 8.22 -17.18 -58.38
CA GLU A 514 9.02 -16.21 -59.13
C GLU A 514 10.41 -16.73 -59.54
N THR A 515 11.04 -17.59 -58.75
CA THR A 515 12.36 -18.13 -59.07
C THR A 515 12.25 -19.31 -60.03
N VAL A 516 11.22 -20.12 -59.88
CA VAL A 516 10.94 -21.26 -60.77
C VAL A 516 10.58 -20.78 -62.19
N LEU A 517 9.81 -19.68 -62.30
CA LEU A 517 9.42 -19.10 -63.59
C LEU A 517 10.59 -18.53 -64.41
N LYS A 518 11.77 -18.31 -63.81
CA LYS A 518 12.93 -17.73 -64.51
C LYS A 518 13.69 -18.74 -65.37
N ASN A 519 13.63 -20.04 -65.08
CA ASN A 519 14.38 -21.08 -65.79
C ASN A 519 13.48 -22.26 -66.17
N LEU A 520 12.47 -21.99 -67.01
CA LEU A 520 11.49 -23.01 -67.43
C LEU A 520 12.05 -23.98 -68.48
N VAL A 521 12.80 -23.46 -69.46
CA VAL A 521 13.36 -24.23 -70.60
C VAL A 521 14.73 -23.66 -70.96
N ASN A 522 15.72 -24.54 -71.14
CA ASN A 522 17.01 -24.17 -71.70
C ASN A 522 16.93 -24.14 -73.24
N PHE A 523 16.90 -22.95 -73.84
CA PHE A 523 16.90 -22.79 -75.29
C PHE A 523 18.34 -22.98 -75.83
N THR A 524 18.57 -24.01 -76.64
CA THR A 524 19.86 -24.24 -77.34
C THR A 524 19.63 -24.16 -78.86
N PRO A 525 20.39 -23.35 -79.63
CA PRO A 525 21.59 -22.56 -79.29
C PRO A 525 21.28 -21.21 -78.59
N PRO A 526 22.25 -20.62 -77.86
CA PRO A 526 22.05 -19.33 -77.21
C PRO A 526 21.68 -18.26 -78.23
N LEU A 527 20.66 -17.45 -77.90
CA LEU A 527 20.26 -16.30 -78.71
C LEU A 527 21.44 -15.33 -78.83
N LYS A 528 22.10 -15.35 -80.00
CA LYS A 528 23.12 -14.36 -80.33
C LYS A 528 22.44 -13.16 -80.97
N PRO A 529 22.77 -11.92 -80.57
CA PRO A 529 22.30 -10.75 -81.30
C PRO A 529 22.82 -10.84 -82.74
N ALA A 530 21.91 -10.89 -83.71
CA ALA A 530 22.29 -10.80 -85.11
C ALA A 530 22.75 -9.36 -85.38
N PRO A 531 23.92 -9.14 -86.00
CA PRO A 531 24.32 -7.80 -86.40
C PRO A 531 23.26 -7.27 -87.38
N VAL A 532 22.70 -6.11 -87.04
CA VAL A 532 21.78 -5.41 -87.94
C VAL A 532 22.55 -5.10 -89.22
N LYS A 533 21.95 -5.37 -90.37
CA LYS A 533 22.53 -5.03 -91.68
C LYS A 533 23.03 -3.58 -91.61
N PRO A 534 24.31 -3.29 -91.93
CA PRO A 534 24.81 -1.93 -91.89
C PRO A 534 23.94 -1.05 -92.78
N VAL A 535 23.64 0.16 -92.31
CA VAL A 535 22.80 1.11 -93.03
C VAL A 535 23.56 1.53 -94.29
N TYR A 536 23.19 0.96 -95.42
CA TYR A 536 23.60 1.45 -96.73
C TYR A 536 22.64 2.56 -97.14
N PHE A 537 23.16 3.76 -97.32
CA PHE A 537 22.45 4.81 -98.02
C PHE A 537 22.67 4.61 -99.52
N ASP A 538 21.59 4.62 -100.28
CA ASP A 538 21.69 4.63 -101.74
C ASP A 538 22.06 6.05 -102.19
N ILE A 539 23.37 6.30 -102.28
CA ILE A 539 23.91 7.59 -102.70
C ILE A 539 23.62 7.84 -104.19
N ALA A 540 23.36 6.79 -104.99
CA ALA A 540 23.05 6.93 -106.41
C ALA A 540 21.71 7.64 -106.65
N PHE A 541 20.76 7.50 -105.72
CA PHE A 541 19.49 8.22 -105.78
C PHE A 541 19.66 9.75 -105.75
N ASN A 542 20.69 10.26 -105.05
CA ASN A 542 20.98 11.71 -105.00
C ASN A 542 21.53 12.26 -106.33
N PHE A 543 21.97 11.39 -107.25
CA PHE A 543 22.47 11.80 -108.57
C PHE A 543 21.42 11.61 -109.67
N ILE A 544 20.20 11.18 -109.32
CA ILE A 544 19.06 11.20 -110.22
C ILE A 544 18.50 12.64 -110.24
N ASP A 545 19.18 13.50 -110.98
CA ASP A 545 18.64 14.81 -111.34
C ASP A 545 17.72 14.65 -112.55
N TYR A 546 16.41 14.78 -112.32
CA TYR A 546 15.48 15.05 -113.40
C TYR A 546 15.71 16.50 -113.84
N SER A 547 16.22 16.71 -115.06
CA SER A 547 16.36 18.06 -115.61
C SER A 547 15.01 18.77 -115.56
N ASP A 548 14.92 19.81 -114.73
CA ASP A 548 13.72 20.60 -114.46
C ASP A 548 12.94 20.92 -115.74
N GLY A 549 11.72 20.38 -115.81
CA GLY A 549 10.58 21.19 -116.22
C GLY A 549 10.14 22.01 -115.01
N ASP A 550 10.76 23.17 -114.85
CA ASP A 550 10.36 24.31 -114.01
C ASP A 550 10.03 24.07 -112.53
N LYS A 551 11.02 24.36 -111.69
CA LYS A 551 10.97 25.33 -110.57
C LYS A 551 9.61 25.51 -109.89
N ALA A 552 9.50 25.03 -108.66
CA ALA A 552 9.62 25.87 -107.47
C ALA A 552 9.06 25.14 -106.25
N ALA A 553 10.00 24.71 -105.40
CA ALA A 553 9.99 24.90 -103.96
C ALA A 553 8.62 24.97 -103.26
N VAL A 554 8.17 23.82 -102.75
CA VAL A 554 7.69 23.80 -101.37
C VAL A 554 8.95 23.82 -100.50
N GLN A 555 9.37 25.02 -100.09
CA GLN A 555 10.26 25.15 -98.93
C GLN A 555 9.49 24.70 -97.71
N GLN A 556 9.91 23.57 -97.15
CA GLN A 556 9.74 23.27 -95.74
C GLN A 556 10.43 24.39 -94.95
N THR A 557 9.70 24.99 -94.02
CA THR A 557 10.30 25.67 -92.87
C THR A 557 9.71 25.00 -91.64
N GLU A 558 10.32 23.89 -91.25
CA GLU A 558 10.30 23.46 -89.86
C GLU A 558 11.33 24.31 -89.13
N GLU A 559 10.89 25.22 -88.26
CA GLU A 559 11.64 25.54 -87.06
C GLU A 559 10.72 26.10 -85.97
N GLN A 560 10.53 25.24 -84.97
CA GLN A 560 10.48 25.54 -83.53
C GLN A 560 9.49 26.61 -83.05
N GLN A 561 8.45 26.14 -82.37
CA GLN A 561 8.05 26.74 -81.09
C GLN A 561 7.57 25.67 -80.10
N GLN A 562 8.44 25.45 -79.11
CA GLN A 562 8.12 24.95 -77.79
C GLN A 562 7.08 25.85 -77.11
N SER A 563 6.12 25.25 -76.40
CA SER A 563 5.61 25.72 -75.09
C SER A 563 4.47 24.80 -74.63
N GLN A 564 4.72 23.91 -73.66
CA GLN A 564 4.11 23.84 -72.30
C GLN A 564 3.80 22.33 -72.05
N LYS A 565 4.15 21.64 -70.96
CA LYS A 565 4.22 21.99 -69.53
C LYS A 565 5.15 21.00 -68.78
N LYS A 566 5.96 21.53 -67.86
CA LYS A 566 6.47 20.86 -66.64
C LYS A 566 5.26 20.58 -65.70
N SER A 567 5.23 19.72 -64.69
CA SER A 567 6.21 19.20 -63.73
C SER A 567 5.56 18.10 -62.87
N GLY A 568 6.32 17.11 -62.40
CA GLY A 568 5.91 16.19 -61.33
C GLY A 568 6.97 15.14 -61.04
N GLY A 569 8.10 15.59 -60.47
CA GLY A 569 9.32 14.81 -60.28
C GLY A 569 9.21 13.65 -59.29
N LEU A 570 9.82 12.54 -59.69
CA LEU A 570 9.93 11.27 -58.97
C LEU A 570 11.30 11.17 -58.28
N LEU A 571 11.67 12.12 -57.42
CA LEU A 571 12.89 12.06 -56.59
C LEU A 571 12.68 12.88 -55.31
N GLY A 572 12.24 12.22 -54.25
CA GLY A 572 11.99 12.87 -52.96
C GLY A 572 11.56 11.91 -51.86
N SER A 573 12.40 10.93 -51.53
CA SER A 573 12.32 10.20 -50.25
C SER A 573 13.60 9.40 -50.05
N LEU A 574 14.63 10.08 -49.54
CA LEU A 574 15.76 9.48 -48.85
C LEU A 574 16.60 10.63 -48.27
N LEU A 575 16.25 11.04 -47.05
CA LEU A 575 17.17 11.44 -45.96
C LEU A 575 16.49 12.40 -44.98
N GLY A 576 16.33 11.93 -43.74
CA GLY A 576 16.48 12.76 -42.55
C GLY A 576 15.21 13.06 -41.76
N ARG A 577 15.04 12.37 -40.63
CA ARG A 577 14.99 13.07 -39.35
C ARG A 577 15.29 12.12 -38.18
N ARG A 578 16.28 12.54 -37.39
CA ARG A 578 16.32 12.34 -35.94
C ARG A 578 15.09 12.96 -35.29
#